data_AF-A0A660PTW3-F1
#
_entry.id   AF-A0A660PTW3-F1
#
_cell.length_a   1.000
_cell.length_b   1.000
_cell.length_c   1.000
_cell.angle_alpha   90.00
_cell.angle_beta   90.00
_cell.angle_gamma   90.00
#
_symmetry.space_group_name_H-M   'P 1'
#
loop_
_entity.id
_entity.type
_entity.pdbx_description
1 polymer ?
#
loop_
_entity_poly.entity_id
_entity_poly.type
_entity_poly.pdbx_seq_one_letter_code
_entity_poly.pdbx_strand_id
1 'polypeptide(L)'
;ISTAQPGGALAKALLEFDPRLQLEFLKEERRELEKHGETKMYEVSAWSLPLAYNIDAYWTTSSFNVNAGVITKVPLSSGVVHNMDARFAYIIDMVGEKTYQMMVRLFQEEVIMYASQRPFTIEGRSFAPGALVIRVRGNKPSMPELLGQLADEIGLDVIGVNTGNSSEGSLLGAGTYRLLQKPKVGIVMGSGIDYTAFGSLWFMLDQELEIPHSLINVAELDDSRLDMYNVLILPASWGPLDRWLGNAGKLIKDWVSAGGTLICTGESSVWASDTTSGFSNARIKRQVVDKLDDYELGVTREKQAESPEVDTIALYYPEKVPDEKKDKEKSGKPGLDDAKQLDEWQRKFSPQGVIMNALLDTEHWMSFGLGESVPVMVYSRHAFLANPPVKAVARLADGNDIRLSGLLWPEARERWANTAWATRESKGEGQIILFATNPHMRAYFFGSRQLIVNALLYGPGMGARFEGPY
;
A
#
# COMPACT_ATOMS: atom_id res chain seq x y z
N ILE A 1 -23.42 3.61 16.60
CA ILE A 1 -23.45 2.82 17.85
C ILE A 1 -23.62 3.79 19.02
N SER A 2 -24.56 3.57 19.93
CA SER A 2 -24.72 4.45 21.11
C SER A 2 -23.59 4.21 22.10
N THR A 3 -22.99 5.28 22.64
CA THR A 3 -22.03 5.20 23.75
C THR A 3 -22.70 5.28 25.12
N ALA A 4 -24.02 5.53 25.17
CA ALA A 4 -24.81 5.52 26.41
C ALA A 4 -25.26 4.09 26.76
N GLN A 5 -24.30 3.19 26.95
CA GLN A 5 -24.50 1.79 27.30
C GLN A 5 -23.33 1.28 28.18
N PRO A 6 -23.44 0.11 28.84
CA PRO A 6 -22.35 -0.40 29.70
C PRO A 6 -20.99 -0.52 28.99
N GLY A 7 -20.99 -0.90 27.70
CA GLY A 7 -19.78 -0.96 26.86
C GLY A 7 -19.37 0.39 26.24
N GLY A 8 -19.96 1.50 26.67
CA GLY A 8 -19.82 2.81 26.04
C GLY A 8 -18.40 3.35 25.98
N ALA A 9 -17.59 3.12 27.02
CA ALA A 9 -16.19 3.53 27.05
C ALA A 9 -15.34 2.78 26.00
N LEU A 10 -15.56 1.47 25.85
CA LEU A 10 -14.89 0.68 24.82
C LEU A 10 -15.36 1.07 23.42
N ALA A 11 -16.68 1.25 23.22
CA ALA A 11 -17.23 1.71 21.96
C ALA A 11 -16.66 3.08 21.57
N LYS A 12 -16.51 3.99 22.54
CA LYS A 12 -15.84 5.28 22.32
C LYS A 12 -14.38 5.08 21.94
N ALA A 13 -13.60 4.30 22.70
CA ALA A 13 -12.19 4.06 22.41
C ALA A 13 -11.94 3.44 21.03
N LEU A 14 -12.85 2.59 20.54
CA LEU A 14 -12.72 1.93 19.23
C LEU A 14 -13.24 2.78 18.07
N LEU A 15 -14.28 3.59 18.28
CA LEU A 15 -15.01 4.27 17.20
C LEU A 15 -14.78 5.79 17.15
N GLU A 16 -14.11 6.35 18.16
CA GLU A 16 -13.73 7.76 18.15
C GLU A 16 -12.78 8.03 16.96
N PHE A 17 -13.08 9.08 16.20
CA PHE A 17 -12.29 9.43 15.03
C PHE A 17 -10.97 10.09 15.40
N ASP A 18 -10.97 10.93 16.44
CA ASP A 18 -9.85 11.81 16.76
C ASP A 18 -9.79 12.09 18.28
N PRO A 19 -9.16 11.18 19.06
CA PRO A 19 -9.04 11.36 20.49
C PRO A 19 -8.20 12.60 20.83
N ARG A 20 -8.74 13.49 21.66
CA ARG A 20 -8.07 14.74 22.05
C ARG A 20 -7.31 14.58 23.37
N LEU A 21 -5.99 14.69 23.28
CA LEU A 21 -5.09 14.68 24.44
C LEU A 21 -5.24 15.97 25.28
N GLN A 22 -5.01 15.85 26.59
CA GLN A 22 -5.11 16.98 27.52
C GLN A 22 -3.98 18.00 27.30
N LEU A 23 -4.30 19.29 27.46
CA LEU A 23 -3.34 20.38 27.26
C LEU A 23 -2.09 20.26 28.14
N GLU A 24 -2.24 19.84 29.40
CA GLU A 24 -1.10 19.68 30.31
C GLU A 24 -0.15 18.57 29.85
N PHE A 25 -0.68 17.46 29.36
CA PHE A 25 0.13 16.41 28.73
C PHE A 25 0.85 16.94 27.50
N LEU A 26 0.16 17.68 26.61
CA LEU A 26 0.78 18.23 25.39
C LEU A 26 1.93 19.21 25.68
N LYS A 27 1.79 20.04 26.72
CA LYS A 27 2.86 20.94 27.17
C LYS A 27 4.07 20.15 27.67
N GLU A 28 3.83 19.11 28.44
CA GLU A 28 4.89 18.27 28.99
C GLU A 28 5.60 17.45 27.90
N GLU A 29 4.83 16.81 27.02
CA GLU A 29 5.33 16.09 25.84
C GLU A 29 6.22 17.00 24.99
N ARG A 30 5.74 18.20 24.64
CA ARG A 30 6.54 19.17 23.87
C ARG A 30 7.84 19.54 24.57
N ARG A 31 7.82 19.74 25.89
CA ARG A 31 9.01 20.07 26.68
C ARG A 31 10.04 18.96 26.65
N GLU A 32 9.63 17.71 26.82
CA GLU A 32 10.54 16.56 26.79
C GLU A 32 11.12 16.33 25.38
N LEU A 33 10.31 16.47 24.33
CA LEU A 33 10.79 16.41 22.94
C LEU A 33 11.83 17.50 22.63
N GLU A 34 11.58 18.74 23.02
CA GLU A 34 12.51 19.86 22.77
C GLU A 34 13.83 19.68 23.53
N LYS A 35 13.74 19.39 24.83
CA LYS A 35 14.88 19.39 25.75
C LYS A 35 15.70 18.10 25.72
N HIS A 36 15.03 16.96 25.55
CA HIS A 36 15.62 15.64 25.68
C HIS A 36 15.51 14.80 24.40
N GLY A 37 14.62 15.16 23.47
CA GLY A 37 14.39 14.37 22.26
C GLY A 37 13.65 13.04 22.54
N GLU A 38 12.98 12.97 23.69
CA GLU A 38 12.30 11.77 24.19
C GLU A 38 10.80 12.03 24.29
N THR A 39 10.01 11.06 23.83
CA THR A 39 8.55 11.05 23.92
C THR A 39 8.10 10.51 25.28
N LYS A 40 7.08 11.10 25.88
CA LYS A 40 6.39 10.55 27.06
C LYS A 40 5.27 9.58 26.67
N MET A 41 4.92 9.50 25.38
CA MET A 41 3.95 8.52 24.90
C MET A 41 4.51 7.10 25.08
N TYR A 42 3.76 6.27 25.81
CA TYR A 42 4.02 4.84 25.94
C TYR A 42 3.58 4.05 24.70
N GLU A 43 2.53 4.53 24.01
CA GLU A 43 1.88 3.84 22.89
C GLU A 43 1.53 4.79 21.73
N VAL A 44 0.83 4.27 20.71
CA VAL A 44 0.29 5.08 19.61
C VAL A 44 -0.72 6.11 20.09
N SER A 45 -0.74 7.26 19.41
CA SER A 45 -1.60 8.39 19.72
C SER A 45 -3.04 8.27 19.21
N ALA A 46 -3.34 7.26 18.38
CA ALA A 46 -4.66 7.06 17.79
C ALA A 46 -5.05 5.59 17.66
N TRP A 47 -6.31 5.32 17.96
CA TRP A 47 -7.04 4.10 17.64
C TRP A 47 -8.39 4.50 17.05
N SER A 48 -8.70 4.01 15.86
CA SER A 48 -9.99 4.27 15.22
C SER A 48 -10.33 3.16 14.24
N LEU A 49 -11.31 2.34 14.59
CA LEU A 49 -11.75 1.19 13.79
C LEU A 49 -12.24 1.62 12.40
N PRO A 50 -13.06 2.67 12.24
CA PRO A 50 -13.49 3.09 10.90
C PRO A 50 -12.33 3.49 10.00
N LEU A 51 -11.35 4.22 10.53
CA LEU A 51 -10.16 4.62 9.78
C LEU A 51 -9.27 3.41 9.46
N ALA A 52 -9.04 2.53 10.44
CA ALA A 52 -8.22 1.33 10.24
C ALA A 52 -8.80 0.38 9.20
N TYR A 53 -10.13 0.33 9.06
CA TYR A 53 -10.84 -0.50 8.09
C TYR A 53 -11.10 0.23 6.76
N ASN A 54 -10.77 1.51 6.67
CA ASN A 54 -11.06 2.37 5.53
C ASN A 54 -12.54 2.34 5.13
N ILE A 55 -13.42 2.53 6.11
CA ILE A 55 -14.88 2.55 5.90
C ILE A 55 -15.46 3.91 6.25
N ASP A 56 -16.48 4.32 5.49
CA ASP A 56 -17.26 5.50 5.82
C ASP A 56 -17.99 5.32 7.15
N ALA A 57 -17.82 6.29 8.03
CA ALA A 57 -18.50 6.31 9.30
C ALA A 57 -18.89 7.74 9.69
N TYR A 58 -20.03 7.82 10.38
CA TYR A 58 -20.64 9.09 10.78
C TYR A 58 -20.99 9.03 12.27
N TRP A 59 -20.93 10.17 12.94
CA TRP A 59 -21.33 10.30 14.34
C TRP A 59 -22.28 11.48 14.53
N THR A 60 -23.12 11.38 15.55
CA THR A 60 -24.04 12.45 15.94
C THR A 60 -24.25 12.41 17.46
N THR A 61 -24.48 13.58 18.05
CA THR A 61 -24.91 13.71 19.45
C THR A 61 -26.43 13.66 19.60
N SER A 62 -27.17 13.79 18.50
CA SER A 62 -28.63 13.71 18.51
C SER A 62 -29.06 12.26 18.75
N SER A 63 -30.08 12.07 19.59
CA SER A 63 -30.76 10.79 19.66
C SER A 63 -31.60 10.59 18.40
N PHE A 64 -31.64 9.36 17.91
CA PHE A 64 -32.48 8.96 16.80
C PHE A 64 -32.91 7.51 17.01
N ASN A 65 -34.11 7.17 16.55
CA ASN A 65 -34.60 5.80 16.57
C ASN A 65 -34.31 5.17 15.20
N VAL A 66 -33.53 4.10 15.19
CA VAL A 66 -33.39 3.23 14.02
C VAL A 66 -34.13 1.93 14.29
N ASN A 67 -34.77 1.39 13.27
CA ASN A 67 -35.22 0.01 13.29
C ASN A 67 -33.98 -0.89 13.16
N ALA A 68 -33.40 -1.29 14.29
CA ALA A 68 -32.23 -2.14 14.35
C ALA A 68 -32.57 -3.49 15.00
N GLY A 69 -32.14 -4.58 14.38
CA GLY A 69 -32.20 -5.93 14.94
C GLY A 69 -30.81 -6.41 15.35
N VAL A 70 -30.75 -7.29 16.37
CA VAL A 70 -29.50 -7.97 16.71
C VAL A 70 -29.17 -8.97 15.61
N ILE A 71 -27.99 -8.83 15.00
CA ILE A 71 -27.46 -9.83 14.08
C ILE A 71 -26.79 -10.93 14.91
N THR A 72 -27.41 -12.10 14.99
CA THR A 72 -26.84 -13.29 15.69
C THR A 72 -26.00 -14.17 14.77
N LYS A 73 -26.17 -14.01 13.45
CA LYS A 73 -25.35 -14.65 12.43
C LYS A 73 -25.21 -13.67 11.27
N VAL A 74 -23.98 -13.42 10.83
CA VAL A 74 -23.74 -12.68 9.59
C VAL A 74 -24.26 -13.54 8.43
N PRO A 75 -25.22 -13.07 7.62
CA PRO A 75 -25.63 -13.81 6.44
C PRO A 75 -24.41 -13.99 5.55
N LEU A 76 -24.08 -15.24 5.25
CA LEU A 76 -23.05 -15.53 4.26
C LEU A 76 -23.57 -14.99 2.94
N SER A 77 -22.79 -14.12 2.31
CA SER A 77 -23.00 -13.78 0.91
C SER A 77 -22.82 -15.05 0.09
N SER A 78 -23.77 -15.35 -0.79
CA SER A 78 -23.64 -16.35 -1.84
C SER A 78 -23.35 -15.64 -3.16
N GLY A 79 -22.40 -16.13 -3.94
CA GLY A 79 -22.16 -15.68 -5.31
C GLY A 79 -22.63 -16.72 -6.30
N VAL A 80 -22.82 -16.31 -7.54
CA VAL A 80 -23.21 -17.21 -8.63
C VAL A 80 -22.34 -17.01 -9.87
N VAL A 81 -22.23 -18.06 -10.69
CA VAL A 81 -21.69 -17.93 -12.05
C VAL A 81 -22.83 -17.56 -12.99
N HIS A 82 -22.78 -16.34 -13.52
CA HIS A 82 -23.64 -15.94 -14.62
C HIS A 82 -23.08 -16.48 -15.93
N ASN A 83 -23.91 -17.12 -16.75
CA ASN A 83 -23.51 -17.76 -18.00
C ASN A 83 -22.43 -18.84 -17.80
N MET A 84 -22.84 -19.97 -17.20
CA MET A 84 -21.97 -21.12 -16.93
C MET A 84 -21.35 -21.69 -18.22
N ASP A 85 -22.01 -21.57 -19.36
CA ASP A 85 -21.56 -22.07 -20.67
C ASP A 85 -20.77 -21.03 -21.49
N ALA A 86 -20.14 -20.06 -20.81
CA ALA A 86 -19.36 -19.01 -21.45
C ALA A 86 -18.29 -19.56 -22.39
N ARG A 87 -18.23 -19.01 -23.61
CA ARG A 87 -17.30 -19.52 -24.65
C ARG A 87 -15.92 -18.88 -24.63
N PHE A 88 -15.75 -17.71 -24.01
CA PHE A 88 -14.51 -16.95 -24.09
C PHE A 88 -13.77 -16.86 -22.75
N ALA A 89 -14.41 -16.31 -21.72
CA ALA A 89 -13.78 -16.12 -20.41
C ALA A 89 -14.82 -15.98 -19.29
N TYR A 90 -14.36 -16.11 -18.05
CA TYR A 90 -15.06 -15.70 -16.84
C TYR A 90 -14.34 -14.51 -16.22
N ILE A 91 -15.10 -13.54 -15.73
CA ILE A 91 -14.59 -12.28 -15.19
C ILE A 91 -15.05 -12.13 -13.75
N ILE A 92 -14.13 -11.74 -12.87
CA ILE A 92 -14.38 -11.48 -11.46
C ILE A 92 -13.94 -10.05 -11.20
N ASP A 93 -14.84 -9.20 -10.72
CA ASP A 93 -14.53 -7.81 -10.45
C ASP A 93 -13.66 -7.66 -9.19
N MET A 94 -12.95 -6.54 -9.07
CA MET A 94 -12.08 -6.26 -7.94
C MET A 94 -12.88 -5.57 -6.82
N VAL A 95 -13.32 -6.34 -5.83
CA VAL A 95 -14.20 -5.86 -4.74
C VAL A 95 -13.61 -6.05 -3.33
N GLY A 96 -12.28 -6.05 -3.25
CA GLY A 96 -11.53 -6.13 -1.98
C GLY A 96 -11.27 -7.57 -1.52
N GLU A 97 -11.48 -7.83 -0.22
CA GLU A 97 -10.97 -9.04 0.46
C GLU A 97 -11.36 -10.36 -0.19
N LYS A 98 -12.63 -10.47 -0.61
CA LYS A 98 -13.13 -11.69 -1.23
C LYS A 98 -12.43 -11.98 -2.56
N THR A 99 -12.06 -10.95 -3.32
CA THR A 99 -11.31 -11.14 -4.57
C THR A 99 -9.94 -11.72 -4.26
N TYR A 100 -9.28 -11.31 -3.18
CA TYR A 100 -8.01 -11.91 -2.73
C TYR A 100 -8.16 -13.38 -2.36
N GLN A 101 -9.18 -13.74 -1.57
CA GLN A 101 -9.46 -15.13 -1.24
C GLN A 101 -9.72 -15.96 -2.51
N MET A 102 -10.51 -15.43 -3.45
CA MET A 102 -10.77 -16.07 -4.74
C MET A 102 -9.48 -16.28 -5.54
N MET A 103 -8.59 -15.28 -5.63
CA MET A 103 -7.29 -15.41 -6.29
C MET A 103 -6.45 -16.53 -5.67
N VAL A 104 -6.35 -16.59 -4.34
CA VAL A 104 -5.55 -17.62 -3.66
C VAL A 104 -6.07 -19.02 -3.97
N ARG A 105 -7.38 -19.24 -3.87
CA ARG A 105 -8.02 -20.53 -4.17
C ARG A 105 -7.83 -20.93 -5.64
N LEU A 106 -7.96 -19.98 -6.56
CA LEU A 106 -7.71 -20.21 -7.98
C LEU A 106 -6.24 -20.54 -8.28
N PHE A 107 -5.28 -19.91 -7.60
CA PHE A 107 -3.86 -20.27 -7.70
C PHE A 107 -3.54 -21.66 -7.13
N GLN A 108 -4.25 -22.09 -6.08
CA GLN A 108 -4.11 -23.45 -5.52
C GLN A 108 -4.57 -24.51 -6.52
N GLU A 109 -5.64 -24.23 -7.27
CA GLU A 109 -6.19 -25.09 -8.34
C GLU A 109 -5.48 -24.97 -9.70
N GLU A 110 -4.40 -24.18 -9.75
CA GLU A 110 -3.60 -23.92 -10.95
C GLU A 110 -4.38 -23.28 -12.10
N VAL A 111 -5.39 -22.47 -11.77
CA VAL A 111 -6.15 -21.69 -12.74
C VAL A 111 -5.31 -20.54 -13.28
N ILE A 112 -5.21 -20.45 -14.60
CA ILE A 112 -4.52 -19.37 -15.29
C ILE A 112 -5.40 -18.12 -15.28
N MET A 113 -4.93 -17.08 -14.59
CA MET A 113 -5.62 -15.81 -14.42
C MET A 113 -4.85 -14.67 -15.07
N TYR A 114 -5.58 -13.75 -15.69
CA TYR A 114 -5.07 -12.45 -16.10
C TYR A 114 -5.72 -11.37 -15.26
N ALA A 115 -5.08 -10.22 -15.08
CA ALA A 115 -5.74 -9.06 -14.48
C ALA A 115 -5.71 -7.86 -15.42
N SER A 116 -6.81 -7.11 -15.42
CA SER A 116 -6.96 -5.89 -16.20
C SER A 116 -6.11 -4.75 -15.61
N GLN A 117 -5.35 -4.05 -16.44
CA GLN A 117 -4.63 -2.84 -16.00
C GLN A 117 -5.50 -1.57 -16.05
N ARG A 118 -6.64 -1.63 -16.74
CA ARG A 118 -7.53 -0.50 -17.02
C ARG A 118 -8.98 -0.94 -16.90
N PRO A 119 -9.92 -0.02 -16.64
CA PRO A 119 -11.33 -0.36 -16.69
C PRO A 119 -11.72 -0.77 -18.12
N PHE A 120 -12.74 -1.61 -18.23
CA PHE A 120 -13.28 -2.05 -19.52
C PHE A 120 -14.75 -2.42 -19.40
N THR A 121 -15.45 -2.39 -20.53
CA THR A 121 -16.86 -2.78 -20.63
C THR A 121 -17.02 -3.87 -21.67
N ILE A 122 -17.69 -4.95 -21.31
CA ILE A 122 -17.95 -6.09 -22.19
C ILE A 122 -19.34 -6.65 -21.94
N GLU A 123 -20.05 -6.95 -23.03
CA GLU A 123 -21.43 -7.47 -22.99
C GLU A 123 -22.37 -6.64 -22.08
N GLY A 124 -22.19 -5.31 -22.07
CA GLY A 124 -23.01 -4.36 -21.32
C GLY A 124 -22.69 -4.25 -19.82
N ARG A 125 -21.58 -4.85 -19.35
CA ARG A 125 -21.12 -4.77 -17.96
C ARG A 125 -19.74 -4.13 -17.89
N SER A 126 -19.53 -3.26 -16.92
CA SER A 126 -18.26 -2.57 -16.68
C SER A 126 -17.52 -3.21 -15.51
N PHE A 127 -16.19 -3.27 -15.62
CA PHE A 127 -15.30 -3.84 -14.63
C PHE A 127 -14.17 -2.87 -14.29
N ALA A 128 -13.76 -2.85 -13.03
CA ALA A 128 -12.69 -2.00 -12.54
C ALA A 128 -11.29 -2.52 -12.97
N PRO A 129 -10.24 -1.68 -12.88
CA PRO A 129 -8.86 -2.16 -12.89
C PRO A 129 -8.65 -3.23 -11.81
N GLY A 130 -7.82 -4.22 -12.13
CA GLY A 130 -7.57 -5.38 -11.26
C GLY A 130 -8.58 -6.52 -11.43
N ALA A 131 -9.66 -6.35 -12.19
CA ALA A 131 -10.59 -7.43 -12.47
C ALA A 131 -9.86 -8.64 -13.09
N LEU A 132 -10.19 -9.83 -12.58
CA LEU A 132 -9.61 -11.09 -13.01
C LEU A 132 -10.32 -11.55 -14.28
N VAL A 133 -9.54 -11.94 -15.28
CA VAL A 133 -10.02 -12.51 -16.54
C VAL A 133 -9.45 -13.92 -16.67
N ILE A 134 -10.35 -14.90 -16.59
CA ILE A 134 -10.06 -16.32 -16.63
C ILE A 134 -10.54 -16.84 -17.97
N ARG A 135 -9.62 -16.96 -18.93
CA ARG A 135 -9.98 -17.43 -20.28
C ARG A 135 -10.33 -18.91 -20.24
N VAL A 136 -11.36 -19.30 -21.00
CA VAL A 136 -11.73 -20.72 -21.19
C VAL A 136 -10.55 -21.47 -21.82
N ARG A 137 -9.94 -20.88 -22.84
CA ARG A 137 -8.72 -21.42 -23.46
C ARG A 137 -7.54 -21.35 -22.49
N GLY A 138 -6.90 -22.50 -22.26
CA GLY A 138 -5.72 -22.65 -21.40
C GLY A 138 -6.05 -23.17 -20.00
N ASN A 139 -7.32 -23.18 -19.61
CA ASN A 139 -7.79 -23.74 -18.35
C ASN A 139 -8.48 -25.11 -18.56
N LYS A 140 -8.62 -25.87 -17.47
CA LYS A 140 -9.25 -27.20 -17.46
C LYS A 140 -10.76 -27.08 -17.81
N PRO A 141 -11.36 -28.05 -18.52
CA PRO A 141 -12.79 -28.02 -18.84
C PRO A 141 -13.73 -27.97 -17.62
N SER A 142 -13.28 -28.47 -16.46
CA SER A 142 -14.03 -28.48 -15.20
C SER A 142 -13.96 -27.15 -14.42
N MET A 143 -13.32 -26.14 -14.99
CA MET A 143 -13.14 -24.83 -14.36
C MET A 143 -14.47 -24.11 -14.08
N PRO A 144 -15.51 -24.16 -14.94
CA PRO A 144 -16.80 -23.52 -14.64
C PRO A 144 -17.46 -24.07 -13.38
N GLU A 145 -17.41 -25.39 -13.15
CA GLU A 145 -17.95 -26.02 -11.93
C GLU A 145 -17.18 -25.59 -10.68
N LEU A 146 -15.84 -25.53 -10.78
CA LEU A 146 -14.97 -25.01 -9.72
C LEU A 146 -15.32 -23.55 -9.40
N LEU A 147 -15.50 -22.70 -10.43
CA LEU A 147 -15.90 -21.30 -10.24
C LEU A 147 -17.27 -21.21 -9.58
N GLY A 148 -18.21 -22.10 -9.90
CA GLY A 148 -19.52 -22.19 -9.25
C GLY A 148 -19.42 -22.49 -7.76
N GLN A 149 -18.58 -23.45 -7.38
CA GLN A 149 -18.34 -23.82 -5.98
C GLN A 149 -17.71 -22.65 -5.20
N LEU A 150 -16.65 -22.05 -5.76
CA LEU A 150 -15.94 -20.95 -5.11
C LEU A 150 -16.79 -19.68 -5.02
N ALA A 151 -17.61 -19.40 -6.05
CA ALA A 151 -18.55 -18.27 -6.05
C ALA A 151 -19.53 -18.36 -4.87
N ASP A 152 -20.09 -19.54 -4.61
CA ASP A 152 -21.00 -19.78 -3.49
C ASP A 152 -20.27 -19.73 -2.14
N GLU A 153 -19.12 -20.40 -2.01
CA GLU A 153 -18.33 -20.45 -0.76
C GLU A 153 -17.84 -19.05 -0.32
N ILE A 154 -17.30 -18.26 -1.25
CA ILE A 154 -16.68 -16.95 -0.97
C ILE A 154 -17.74 -15.83 -1.01
N GLY A 155 -18.82 -16.03 -1.76
CA GLY A 155 -19.85 -15.03 -1.94
C GLY A 155 -19.46 -13.94 -2.94
N LEU A 156 -18.99 -14.34 -4.12
CA LEU A 156 -18.64 -13.46 -5.24
C LEU A 156 -19.25 -13.94 -6.54
N ASP A 157 -19.86 -13.00 -7.27
CA ASP A 157 -20.38 -13.29 -8.60
C ASP A 157 -19.24 -13.40 -9.63
N VAL A 158 -19.42 -14.35 -10.54
CA VAL A 158 -18.50 -14.62 -11.64
C VAL A 158 -19.26 -14.42 -12.94
N ILE A 159 -18.71 -13.61 -13.84
CA ILE A 159 -19.39 -13.21 -15.08
C ILE A 159 -18.79 -13.93 -16.28
N GLY A 160 -19.50 -14.91 -16.81
CA GLY A 160 -19.16 -15.60 -18.04
C GLY A 160 -19.47 -14.75 -19.28
N VAL A 161 -18.47 -14.54 -20.15
CA VAL A 161 -18.59 -13.79 -21.41
C VAL A 161 -18.28 -14.69 -22.61
N ASN A 162 -18.95 -14.41 -23.73
CA ASN A 162 -18.86 -15.20 -24.97
C ASN A 162 -17.93 -14.60 -26.01
N THR A 163 -17.47 -13.36 -25.80
CA THR A 163 -16.54 -12.66 -26.70
C THR A 163 -15.35 -12.08 -25.93
N GLY A 164 -14.27 -11.80 -26.66
CA GLY A 164 -13.16 -10.97 -26.17
C GLY A 164 -13.25 -9.51 -26.63
N ASN A 165 -14.31 -9.16 -27.36
CA ASN A 165 -14.52 -7.84 -27.94
C ASN A 165 -15.22 -6.91 -26.97
N SER A 166 -14.44 -6.20 -26.16
CA SER A 166 -14.92 -5.13 -25.27
C SER A 166 -15.55 -4.00 -26.08
N SER A 167 -16.63 -3.41 -25.58
CA SER A 167 -17.25 -2.22 -26.18
C SER A 167 -16.50 -0.94 -25.80
N GLU A 168 -15.90 -0.90 -24.60
CA GLU A 168 -15.06 0.19 -24.11
C GLU A 168 -13.83 -0.35 -23.40
N GLY A 169 -12.75 0.42 -23.36
CA GLY A 169 -11.46 -0.01 -22.84
C GLY A 169 -10.73 -0.94 -23.79
N SER A 170 -9.93 -1.87 -23.25
CA SER A 170 -9.09 -2.75 -24.08
C SER A 170 -9.77 -4.09 -24.36
N LEU A 171 -9.43 -4.70 -25.49
CA LEU A 171 -9.90 -6.04 -25.85
C LEU A 171 -9.24 -7.08 -24.95
N LEU A 172 -9.96 -8.12 -24.54
CA LEU A 172 -9.46 -9.12 -23.57
C LEU A 172 -8.21 -9.89 -24.03
N GLY A 173 -7.82 -9.79 -25.31
CA GLY A 173 -6.57 -10.34 -25.84
C GLY A 173 -5.37 -9.40 -25.83
N ALA A 174 -5.55 -8.13 -25.45
CA ALA A 174 -4.49 -7.12 -25.49
C ALA A 174 -3.47 -7.26 -24.36
N GLY A 175 -2.29 -6.68 -24.55
CA GLY A 175 -1.21 -6.66 -23.55
C GLY A 175 -1.52 -5.88 -22.26
N THR A 176 -2.67 -5.19 -22.20
CA THR A 176 -3.20 -4.56 -20.98
C THR A 176 -3.81 -5.55 -20.00
N TYR A 177 -3.93 -6.83 -20.38
CA TYR A 177 -4.28 -7.93 -19.49
C TYR A 177 -3.00 -8.69 -19.16
N ARG A 178 -2.53 -8.59 -17.92
CA ARG A 178 -1.27 -9.22 -17.51
C ARG A 178 -1.54 -10.59 -16.92
N LEU A 179 -0.76 -11.58 -17.35
CA LEU A 179 -0.77 -12.91 -16.75
C LEU A 179 -0.28 -12.81 -15.31
N LEU A 180 -1.07 -13.33 -14.38
CA LEU A 180 -0.67 -13.41 -12.98
C LEU A 180 0.21 -14.64 -12.76
N GLN A 181 1.14 -14.53 -11.82
CA GLN A 181 1.98 -15.64 -11.39
C GLN A 181 1.63 -16.03 -9.95
N LYS A 182 1.54 -17.33 -9.69
CA LYS A 182 1.29 -17.86 -8.34
C LYS A 182 2.39 -17.37 -7.38
N PRO A 183 2.03 -16.75 -6.25
CA PRO A 183 3.02 -16.32 -5.26
C PRO A 183 3.63 -17.55 -4.58
N LYS A 184 4.96 -17.61 -4.56
CA LYS A 184 5.78 -18.52 -3.75
C LYS A 184 6.52 -17.65 -2.73
N VAL A 185 6.00 -17.62 -1.50
CA VAL A 185 6.33 -16.58 -0.51
C VAL A 185 7.34 -17.10 0.52
N GLY A 186 8.44 -16.37 0.69
CA GLY A 186 9.27 -16.44 1.89
C GLY A 186 9.02 -15.23 2.78
N ILE A 187 8.92 -15.41 4.11
CA ILE A 187 8.88 -14.32 5.08
C ILE A 187 10.02 -14.45 6.08
N VAL A 188 10.77 -13.37 6.26
CA VAL A 188 11.94 -13.35 7.15
C VAL A 188 11.51 -13.15 8.59
N MET A 189 12.07 -13.96 9.48
CA MET A 189 11.84 -13.95 10.93
C MET A 189 13.17 -14.04 11.69
N GLY A 190 13.14 -13.84 13.01
CA GLY A 190 14.27 -14.16 13.89
C GLY A 190 14.83 -12.97 14.64
N SER A 191 16.02 -13.16 15.20
CA SER A 191 16.67 -12.15 16.03
C SER A 191 16.84 -10.83 15.27
N GLY A 192 16.42 -9.73 15.91
CA GLY A 192 16.47 -8.40 15.31
C GLY A 192 15.24 -8.00 14.51
N ILE A 193 14.47 -8.95 13.99
CA ILE A 193 13.18 -8.68 13.33
C ILE A 193 12.15 -8.28 14.40
N ASP A 194 11.34 -7.27 14.08
CA ASP A 194 10.22 -6.83 14.91
C ASP A 194 9.13 -7.91 14.91
N TYR A 195 8.95 -8.56 16.06
CA TYR A 195 7.98 -9.64 16.23
C TYR A 195 6.54 -9.17 16.05
N THR A 196 6.24 -7.88 16.25
CA THR A 196 4.91 -7.33 16.00
C THR A 196 4.66 -7.16 14.51
N ALA A 197 5.66 -6.68 13.76
CA ALA A 197 5.60 -6.58 12.31
C ALA A 197 5.52 -7.97 11.67
N PHE A 198 6.45 -8.86 12.02
CA PHE A 198 6.44 -10.25 11.56
C PHE A 198 5.13 -10.96 11.90
N GLY A 199 4.69 -10.90 13.18
CA GLY A 199 3.50 -11.61 13.63
C GLY A 199 2.23 -11.18 12.90
N SER A 200 2.06 -9.88 12.65
CA SER A 200 0.91 -9.39 11.87
C SER A 200 0.92 -9.86 10.41
N LEU A 201 2.08 -9.83 9.75
CA LEU A 201 2.22 -10.27 8.36
C LEU A 201 2.08 -11.78 8.24
N TRP A 202 2.60 -12.53 9.21
CA TRP A 202 2.46 -13.97 9.28
C TRP A 202 0.99 -14.38 9.48
N PHE A 203 0.29 -13.73 10.42
CA PHE A 203 -1.14 -13.95 10.64
C PHE A 203 -1.97 -13.70 9.38
N MET A 204 -1.69 -12.61 8.66
CA MET A 204 -2.34 -12.31 7.37
C MET A 204 -2.12 -13.44 6.34
N LEU A 205 -0.88 -13.92 6.19
CA LEU A 205 -0.56 -14.98 5.23
C LEU A 205 -1.21 -16.31 5.60
N ASP A 206 -1.15 -16.69 6.88
CA ASP A 206 -1.54 -18.01 7.35
C ASP A 206 -3.04 -18.12 7.62
N GLN A 207 -3.61 -17.17 8.35
CA GLN A 207 -4.98 -17.26 8.88
C GLN A 207 -6.01 -16.50 8.04
N GLU A 208 -5.63 -15.37 7.43
CA GLU A 208 -6.58 -14.55 6.66
C GLU A 208 -6.63 -14.94 5.18
N LEU A 209 -5.47 -15.15 4.57
CA LEU A 209 -5.33 -15.40 3.14
C LEU A 209 -5.05 -16.87 2.80
N GLU A 210 -4.60 -17.67 3.77
CA GLU A 210 -4.23 -19.09 3.57
C GLU A 210 -3.23 -19.30 2.42
N ILE A 211 -2.26 -18.38 2.29
CA ILE A 211 -1.20 -18.44 1.28
C ILE A 211 -0.08 -19.36 1.79
N PRO A 212 0.29 -20.43 1.04
CA PRO A 212 1.46 -21.23 1.37
C PRO A 212 2.73 -20.36 1.39
N HIS A 213 3.43 -20.40 2.52
CA HIS A 213 4.63 -19.58 2.76
C HIS A 213 5.68 -20.35 3.56
N SER A 214 6.93 -19.90 3.51
CA SER A 214 8.03 -20.43 4.32
C SER A 214 8.58 -19.35 5.25
N LEU A 215 8.82 -19.76 6.49
CA LEU A 215 9.50 -18.92 7.48
C LEU A 215 11.01 -19.08 7.29
N ILE A 216 11.71 -17.98 7.03
CA ILE A 216 13.16 -17.99 6.81
C ILE A 216 13.81 -17.24 7.96
N ASN A 217 14.63 -17.95 8.75
CA ASN A 217 15.37 -17.30 9.83
C ASN A 217 16.42 -16.36 9.22
N VAL A 218 16.47 -15.11 9.66
CA VAL A 218 17.44 -14.10 9.19
C VAL A 218 18.88 -14.58 9.36
N ALA A 219 19.16 -15.40 10.39
CA ALA A 219 20.48 -15.97 10.64
C ALA A 219 20.90 -17.03 9.60
N GLU A 220 19.96 -17.58 8.85
CA GLU A 220 20.17 -18.63 7.83
C GLU A 220 19.94 -18.08 6.40
N LEU A 221 19.64 -16.79 6.27
CA LEU A 221 19.25 -16.19 4.99
C LEU A 221 20.39 -16.23 3.97
N ASP A 222 21.65 -16.12 4.43
CA ASP A 222 22.87 -16.19 3.59
C ASP A 222 23.00 -17.53 2.84
N ASP A 223 22.53 -18.63 3.44
CA ASP A 223 22.59 -19.98 2.88
C ASP A 223 21.25 -20.46 2.31
N SER A 224 20.24 -19.59 2.33
CA SER A 224 18.89 -19.93 1.91
C SER A 224 18.75 -20.03 0.39
N ARG A 225 17.92 -20.97 -0.07
CA ARG A 225 17.56 -21.15 -1.48
C ARG A 225 16.45 -20.16 -1.88
N LEU A 226 16.83 -18.88 -2.06
CA LEU A 226 15.89 -17.83 -2.45
C LEU A 226 15.24 -18.07 -3.83
N ASP A 227 15.87 -18.87 -4.68
CA ASP A 227 15.35 -19.29 -5.99
C ASP A 227 14.08 -20.16 -5.91
N MET A 228 13.70 -20.64 -4.72
CA MET A 228 12.41 -21.31 -4.51
C MET A 228 11.23 -20.33 -4.42
N TYR A 229 11.50 -19.04 -4.18
CA TYR A 229 10.50 -18.01 -3.93
C TYR A 229 10.55 -16.93 -5.01
N ASN A 230 9.38 -16.44 -5.43
CA ASN A 230 9.26 -15.26 -6.29
C ASN A 230 8.89 -14.00 -5.50
N VAL A 231 8.47 -14.16 -4.23
CA VAL A 231 8.22 -13.06 -3.30
C VAL A 231 8.96 -13.30 -2.00
N LEU A 232 9.67 -12.27 -1.52
CA LEU A 232 10.32 -12.25 -0.22
C LEU A 232 9.79 -11.05 0.57
N ILE A 233 9.17 -11.33 1.72
CA ILE A 233 8.75 -10.31 2.68
C ILE A 233 9.86 -10.17 3.72
N LEU A 234 10.37 -8.94 3.86
CA LEU A 234 11.34 -8.56 4.86
C LEU A 234 10.67 -7.58 5.84
N PRO A 235 10.17 -8.06 6.99
CA PRO A 235 9.49 -7.20 7.96
C PRO A 235 10.43 -6.14 8.57
N ALA A 236 9.85 -5.17 9.28
CA ALA A 236 10.61 -4.22 10.07
C ALA A 236 11.50 -4.92 11.11
N SER A 237 12.58 -4.26 11.51
CA SER A 237 13.50 -4.69 12.56
C SER A 237 13.52 -3.69 13.72
N TRP A 238 13.93 -4.13 14.91
CA TRP A 238 14.09 -3.26 16.10
C TRP A 238 15.26 -2.26 16.01
N GLY A 239 15.98 -2.25 14.89
CA GLY A 239 17.12 -1.37 14.63
C GLY A 239 17.71 -1.64 13.25
N PRO A 240 18.92 -1.11 12.96
CA PRO A 240 19.55 -1.22 11.65
C PRO A 240 19.68 -2.67 11.20
N LEU A 241 19.04 -3.00 10.08
CA LEU A 241 18.91 -4.37 9.59
C LEU A 241 20.23 -4.96 9.09
N ASP A 242 21.18 -4.13 8.62
CA ASP A 242 22.51 -4.59 8.15
C ASP A 242 23.28 -5.43 9.19
N ARG A 243 23.02 -5.22 10.49
CA ARG A 243 23.65 -6.00 11.56
C ARG A 243 23.23 -7.46 11.56
N TRP A 244 22.07 -7.76 10.98
CA TRP A 244 21.47 -9.09 10.95
C TRP A 244 21.59 -9.76 9.58
N LEU A 245 21.69 -8.97 8.50
CA LEU A 245 21.67 -9.49 7.14
C LEU A 245 22.99 -10.07 6.63
N GLY A 246 24.14 -9.81 7.26
CA GLY A 246 25.41 -10.40 6.81
C GLY A 246 25.64 -10.29 5.29
N ASN A 247 25.91 -11.41 4.62
CA ASN A 247 26.02 -11.47 3.16
C ASN A 247 24.67 -11.64 2.45
N ALA A 248 23.58 -11.98 3.14
CA ALA A 248 22.25 -12.09 2.56
C ALA A 248 21.80 -10.79 1.93
N GLY A 249 22.27 -9.64 2.44
CA GLY A 249 22.02 -8.35 1.80
C GLY A 249 22.45 -8.31 0.34
N LYS A 250 23.54 -8.99 -0.04
CA LYS A 250 23.95 -9.14 -1.45
C LYS A 250 23.10 -10.18 -2.17
N LEU A 251 22.88 -11.34 -1.55
CA LEU A 251 22.05 -12.42 -2.10
C LEU A 251 20.65 -11.94 -2.51
N ILE A 252 20.01 -11.14 -1.65
CA ILE A 252 18.69 -10.53 -1.92
C ILE A 252 18.75 -9.59 -3.12
N LYS A 253 19.81 -8.77 -3.24
CA LYS A 253 19.96 -7.84 -4.38
C LYS A 253 20.12 -8.59 -5.70
N ASP A 254 20.92 -9.66 -5.69
CA ASP A 254 21.13 -10.52 -6.86
C ASP A 254 19.83 -11.25 -7.23
N TRP A 255 19.12 -11.80 -6.25
CA TRP A 255 17.81 -12.46 -6.43
C TRP A 255 16.73 -11.51 -6.97
N VAL A 256 16.63 -10.28 -6.45
CA VAL A 256 15.71 -9.27 -6.99
C VAL A 256 16.06 -8.96 -8.45
N SER A 257 17.35 -8.77 -8.76
CA SER A 257 17.78 -8.47 -10.13
C SER A 257 17.42 -9.60 -11.12
N ALA A 258 17.32 -10.84 -10.62
CA ALA A 258 16.94 -12.04 -11.38
C ALA A 258 15.42 -12.31 -11.45
N GLY A 259 14.57 -11.38 -11.00
CA GLY A 259 13.11 -11.53 -11.11
C GLY A 259 12.36 -11.63 -9.78
N GLY A 260 13.06 -11.57 -8.64
CA GLY A 260 12.44 -11.58 -7.32
C GLY A 260 11.63 -10.31 -7.03
N THR A 261 10.52 -10.46 -6.30
CA THR A 261 9.75 -9.35 -5.73
C THR A 261 10.07 -9.19 -4.25
N LEU A 262 10.84 -8.17 -3.89
CA LEU A 262 11.13 -7.84 -2.49
C LEU A 262 10.10 -6.86 -1.93
N ILE A 263 9.52 -7.21 -0.79
CA ILE A 263 8.60 -6.35 -0.03
C ILE A 263 9.24 -6.00 1.32
N CYS A 264 9.49 -4.72 1.56
CA CYS A 264 10.05 -4.20 2.81
C CYS A 264 9.03 -3.35 3.58
N THR A 265 9.08 -3.39 4.91
CA THR A 265 8.27 -2.56 5.79
C THR A 265 9.12 -1.90 6.88
N GLY A 266 8.89 -0.62 7.16
CA GLY A 266 9.58 0.08 8.25
C GLY A 266 11.11 0.10 8.09
N GLU A 267 11.84 -0.41 9.09
CA GLU A 267 13.32 -0.40 9.09
C GLU A 267 13.96 -1.24 7.96
N SER A 268 13.28 -2.24 7.40
CA SER A 268 13.81 -2.90 6.21
C SER A 268 13.71 -2.02 4.95
N SER A 269 12.75 -1.10 4.90
CA SER A 269 12.68 -0.07 3.87
C SER A 269 13.79 0.98 4.03
N VAL A 270 14.17 1.28 5.28
CA VAL A 270 15.35 2.12 5.59
C VAL A 270 16.61 1.47 5.00
N TRP A 271 16.82 0.18 5.25
CA TRP A 271 17.93 -0.58 4.67
C TRP A 271 17.98 -0.50 3.13
N ALA A 272 16.85 -0.77 2.46
CA ALA A 272 16.79 -0.79 1.01
C ALA A 272 17.00 0.60 0.36
N SER A 273 16.59 1.68 1.06
CA SER A 273 16.68 3.06 0.57
C SER A 273 17.92 3.83 1.04
N ASP A 274 18.73 3.23 1.93
CA ASP A 274 19.93 3.86 2.45
C ASP A 274 20.94 4.11 1.32
N THR A 275 21.50 5.32 1.29
CA THR A 275 22.51 5.71 0.30
C THR A 275 23.74 4.79 0.26
N THR A 276 24.08 4.15 1.39
CA THR A 276 25.21 3.22 1.49
C THR A 276 24.90 1.85 0.90
N SER A 277 23.64 1.40 0.98
CA SER A 277 23.23 0.13 0.39
C SER A 277 23.08 0.23 -1.13
N GLY A 278 22.73 1.42 -1.64
CA GLY A 278 22.59 1.74 -3.06
C GLY A 278 21.56 0.86 -3.78
N PHE A 279 20.64 0.25 -3.03
CA PHE A 279 19.78 -0.80 -3.57
C PHE A 279 18.57 -0.23 -4.32
N SER A 280 17.77 0.59 -3.63
CA SER A 280 16.68 1.37 -4.22
C SER A 280 17.16 2.77 -4.61
N ASN A 281 16.40 3.48 -5.45
CA ASN A 281 16.50 4.92 -5.70
C ASN A 281 15.57 5.76 -4.81
N ALA A 282 14.68 5.14 -4.03
CA ALA A 282 13.95 5.83 -2.97
C ALA A 282 14.95 6.29 -1.92
N ARG A 283 14.74 7.46 -1.33
CA ARG A 283 15.71 8.04 -0.38
C ARG A 283 15.05 8.43 0.91
N ILE A 284 15.76 8.22 2.01
CA ILE A 284 15.36 8.74 3.31
C ILE A 284 15.55 10.27 3.28
N LYS A 285 14.53 11.05 3.60
CA LYS A 285 14.52 12.53 3.50
C LYS A 285 15.78 13.17 4.10
N ARG A 286 16.22 12.70 5.28
CA ARG A 286 17.41 13.20 5.99
C ARG A 286 18.74 13.05 5.22
N GLN A 287 18.80 12.15 4.24
CA GLN A 287 20.02 11.86 3.45
C GLN A 287 20.11 12.69 2.17
N VAL A 288 19.05 13.42 1.82
CA VAL A 288 18.94 14.19 0.56
C VAL A 288 18.39 15.59 0.81
N VAL A 289 18.69 16.17 1.98
CA VAL A 289 18.26 17.53 2.36
C VAL A 289 18.79 18.59 1.37
N ASP A 290 19.92 18.32 0.73
CA ASP A 290 20.53 19.14 -0.33
C ASP A 290 19.76 19.10 -1.67
N LYS A 291 18.81 18.18 -1.84
CA LYS A 291 18.09 17.92 -3.10
C LYS A 291 16.57 18.01 -2.96
N LEU A 292 16.04 18.57 -1.88
CA LEU A 292 14.59 18.62 -1.64
C LEU A 292 13.83 19.33 -2.77
N ASP A 293 14.41 20.37 -3.36
CA ASP A 293 13.84 21.07 -4.52
C ASP A 293 13.52 20.12 -5.69
N ASP A 294 14.39 19.14 -5.96
CA ASP A 294 14.20 18.19 -7.06
C ASP A 294 13.02 17.26 -6.79
N TYR A 295 12.81 16.88 -5.53
CA TYR A 295 11.68 16.06 -5.10
C TYR A 295 10.37 16.86 -5.09
N GLU A 296 10.40 18.10 -4.62
CA GLU A 296 9.24 19.00 -4.67
C GLU A 296 8.79 19.29 -6.10
N LEU A 297 9.74 19.52 -7.01
CA LEU A 297 9.46 19.65 -8.44
C LEU A 297 8.87 18.36 -9.01
N GLY A 298 9.40 17.20 -8.61
CA GLY A 298 8.88 15.89 -9.00
C GLY A 298 7.42 15.70 -8.59
N VAL A 299 7.09 15.97 -7.33
CA VAL A 299 5.72 15.92 -6.81
C VAL A 299 4.81 16.90 -7.55
N THR A 300 5.29 18.11 -7.82
CA THR A 300 4.50 19.12 -8.57
C THR A 300 4.15 18.63 -9.97
N ARG A 301 5.12 18.01 -10.67
CA ARG A 301 4.90 17.43 -12.01
C ARG A 301 3.94 16.24 -11.97
N GLU A 302 4.03 15.41 -10.94
CA GLU A 302 3.11 14.28 -10.73
C GLU A 302 1.68 14.76 -10.54
N LYS A 303 1.44 15.73 -9.63
CA LYS A 303 0.12 16.35 -9.44
C LYS A 303 -0.42 17.00 -10.71
N GLN A 304 0.43 17.64 -11.51
CA GLN A 304 0.04 18.21 -12.81
C GLN A 304 -0.29 17.14 -13.86
N ALA A 305 0.32 15.96 -13.79
CA ALA A 305 0.08 14.88 -14.75
C ALA A 305 -1.30 14.23 -14.56
N GLU A 306 -1.86 14.25 -13.35
CA GLU A 306 -3.22 13.77 -13.05
C GLU A 306 -4.31 14.65 -13.69
N SER A 307 -4.02 15.93 -13.92
CA SER A 307 -4.96 16.88 -14.55
C SER A 307 -4.20 17.95 -15.34
N PRO A 308 -3.69 17.60 -16.54
CA PRO A 308 -2.84 18.50 -17.30
C PRO A 308 -3.66 19.63 -17.93
N GLU A 309 -3.26 20.87 -17.64
CA GLU A 309 -3.77 22.05 -18.36
C GLU A 309 -2.97 22.25 -19.65
N VAL A 310 -3.67 22.34 -20.79
CA VAL A 310 -3.04 22.59 -22.09
C VAL A 310 -3.47 23.96 -22.60
N ASP A 311 -2.55 24.92 -22.55
CA ASP A 311 -2.73 26.20 -23.23
C ASP A 311 -2.56 26.01 -24.74
N THR A 312 -3.68 25.94 -25.45
CA THR A 312 -3.70 25.78 -26.91
C THR A 312 -3.11 26.98 -27.65
N ILE A 313 -3.13 28.19 -27.07
CA ILE A 313 -2.50 29.38 -27.66
C ILE A 313 -1.00 29.23 -27.55
N ALA A 314 -0.47 28.88 -26.38
CA ALA A 314 0.95 28.60 -26.24
C ALA A 314 1.43 27.42 -27.11
N LEU A 315 0.56 26.43 -27.33
CA LEU A 315 0.89 25.26 -28.14
C LEU A 315 0.93 25.54 -29.66
N TYR A 316 -0.08 26.26 -30.18
CA TYR A 316 -0.24 26.44 -31.63
C TYR A 316 0.14 27.84 -32.14
N TYR A 317 0.19 28.83 -31.25
CA TYR A 317 0.46 30.24 -31.55
C TYR A 317 1.40 30.86 -30.49
N PRO A 318 2.61 30.30 -30.28
CA PRO A 318 3.51 30.75 -29.23
C PRO A 318 3.87 32.24 -29.34
N GLU A 319 3.82 32.81 -30.55
CA GLU A 319 4.03 34.25 -30.81
C GLU A 319 2.94 35.17 -30.23
N LYS A 320 1.79 34.61 -29.84
CA LYS A 320 0.66 35.34 -29.24
C LYS A 320 0.61 35.23 -27.73
N VAL A 321 1.50 34.45 -27.12
CA VAL A 321 1.62 34.35 -25.67
C VAL A 321 2.27 35.64 -25.16
N PRO A 322 1.63 36.39 -24.26
CA PRO A 322 2.27 37.55 -23.65
C PRO A 322 3.55 37.13 -22.91
N ASP A 323 4.63 37.88 -23.08
CA ASP A 323 5.85 37.71 -22.28
C ASP A 323 5.55 38.03 -20.81
N GLU A 324 5.15 37.03 -20.03
CA GLU A 324 5.07 37.17 -18.58
C GLU A 324 6.48 37.29 -18.00
N LYS A 325 6.85 38.51 -17.60
CA LYS A 325 7.97 38.72 -16.67
C LYS A 325 7.61 38.06 -15.34
N LYS A 326 8.09 36.84 -15.14
CA LYS A 326 8.04 36.15 -13.84
C LYS A 326 9.03 36.80 -12.87
N ASP A 327 8.61 37.90 -12.25
CA ASP A 327 9.18 38.36 -10.99
C ASP A 327 8.78 37.37 -9.89
N LYS A 328 9.45 36.21 -9.86
CA LYS A 328 9.45 35.37 -8.65
C LYS A 328 10.45 35.98 -7.68
N GLU A 329 9.95 36.74 -6.72
CA GLU A 329 10.66 36.99 -5.47
C GLU A 329 11.11 35.63 -4.91
N LYS A 330 12.39 35.32 -5.08
CA LYS A 330 13.03 34.22 -4.37
C LYS A 330 13.14 34.68 -2.92
N SER A 331 12.15 34.32 -2.09
CA SER A 331 12.39 34.25 -0.66
C SER A 331 13.69 33.48 -0.43
N GLY A 332 14.62 34.06 0.32
CA GLY A 332 15.97 33.53 0.48
C GLY A 332 15.89 32.09 0.98
N LYS A 333 16.38 31.15 0.18
CA LYS A 333 16.45 29.74 0.58
C LYS A 333 17.34 29.64 1.82
N PRO A 334 16.93 28.90 2.86
CA PRO A 334 17.83 28.61 3.98
C PRO A 334 19.11 27.95 3.45
N GLY A 335 20.25 28.24 4.08
CA GLY A 335 21.49 27.57 3.73
C GLY A 335 21.39 26.06 3.95
N LEU A 336 22.26 25.27 3.33
CA LEU A 336 22.25 23.80 3.49
C LEU A 336 22.36 23.38 4.98
N ASP A 337 23.17 24.11 5.76
CA ASP A 337 23.34 23.83 7.18
C ASP A 337 22.07 24.15 7.98
N ASP A 338 21.38 25.25 7.65
CA ASP A 338 20.09 25.60 8.26
C ASP A 338 19.02 24.54 7.94
N ALA A 339 18.98 24.06 6.70
CA ALA A 339 18.06 23.01 6.27
C ALA A 339 18.32 21.67 7.00
N LYS A 340 19.58 21.31 7.23
CA LYS A 340 19.96 20.12 8.02
C LYS A 340 19.57 20.27 9.49
N GLN A 341 19.81 21.44 10.09
CA GLN A 341 19.41 21.73 11.48
C GLN A 341 17.89 21.70 11.63
N LEU A 342 17.16 22.25 10.65
CA LEU A 342 15.71 22.20 10.60
C LEU A 342 15.19 20.76 10.51
N ASP A 343 15.74 19.94 9.60
CA ASP A 343 15.41 18.51 9.49
C ASP A 343 15.63 17.77 10.82
N GLU A 344 16.77 18.01 11.46
CA GLU A 344 17.11 17.40 12.75
C GLU A 344 16.14 17.79 13.86
N TRP A 345 15.78 19.07 13.95
CA TRP A 345 14.80 19.56 14.92
C TRP A 345 13.40 18.98 14.65
N GLN A 346 12.92 19.03 13.40
CA GLN A 346 11.61 18.47 13.03
C GLN A 346 11.51 16.96 13.32
N ARG A 347 12.62 16.20 13.20
CA ARG A 347 12.65 14.77 13.53
C ARG A 347 12.36 14.46 14.99
N LYS A 348 12.62 15.39 15.92
CA LYS A 348 12.25 15.20 17.34
C LYS A 348 10.75 14.98 17.49
N PHE A 349 9.94 15.66 16.67
CA PHE A 349 8.48 15.59 16.70
C PHE A 349 7.88 14.44 15.90
N SER A 350 8.68 13.43 15.54
CA SER A 350 8.23 12.33 14.68
C SER A 350 6.94 11.67 15.18
N PRO A 351 6.02 11.28 14.28
CA PRO A 351 4.74 10.67 14.65
C PRO A 351 4.90 9.44 15.56
N GLN A 352 4.18 9.45 16.68
CA GLN A 352 4.09 8.31 17.61
C GLN A 352 2.74 7.61 17.43
N GLY A 353 2.57 6.93 16.30
CA GLY A 353 1.33 6.24 15.96
C GLY A 353 0.19 7.21 15.67
N VAL A 354 0.31 7.92 14.56
CA VAL A 354 -0.67 8.86 14.03
C VAL A 354 -1.33 8.21 12.82
N ILE A 355 -2.66 8.31 12.70
CA ILE A 355 -3.35 7.88 11.49
C ILE A 355 -3.29 9.03 10.50
N MET A 356 -2.58 8.82 9.39
CA MET A 356 -2.40 9.80 8.32
C MET A 356 -3.13 9.40 7.06
N ASN A 357 -3.46 10.38 6.23
CA ASN A 357 -4.07 10.16 4.93
C ASN A 357 -2.98 9.92 3.87
N ALA A 358 -3.00 8.74 3.23
CA ALA A 358 -2.13 8.44 2.10
C ALA A 358 -2.95 8.46 0.80
N LEU A 359 -2.64 9.40 -0.08
CA LEU A 359 -3.19 9.51 -1.44
C LEU A 359 -2.56 8.45 -2.33
N LEU A 360 -3.39 7.75 -3.11
CA LEU A 360 -2.99 6.62 -3.94
C LEU A 360 -2.89 7.01 -5.43
N ASP A 361 -1.89 6.49 -6.11
CA ASP A 361 -1.87 6.42 -7.58
C ASP A 361 -2.90 5.36 -8.00
N THR A 362 -4.07 5.81 -8.46
CA THR A 362 -5.20 4.92 -8.80
C THR A 362 -4.97 4.11 -10.08
N GLU A 363 -4.02 4.50 -10.93
CA GLU A 363 -3.62 3.75 -12.11
C GLU A 363 -2.58 2.66 -11.77
N HIS A 364 -1.92 2.74 -10.62
CA HIS A 364 -0.97 1.73 -10.20
C HIS A 364 -1.66 0.45 -9.74
N TRP A 365 -1.16 -0.71 -10.19
CA TRP A 365 -1.76 -2.03 -9.88
C TRP A 365 -1.75 -2.40 -8.39
N MET A 366 -0.92 -1.75 -7.59
CA MET A 366 -0.94 -1.91 -6.14
C MET A 366 -2.18 -1.28 -5.50
N SER A 367 -2.83 -0.34 -6.18
CA SER A 367 -4.01 0.39 -5.72
C SER A 367 -5.33 -0.23 -6.19
N PHE A 368 -5.30 -1.36 -6.90
CA PHE A 368 -6.51 -2.02 -7.40
C PHE A 368 -7.47 -2.38 -6.25
N GLY A 369 -8.74 -2.01 -6.42
CA GLY A 369 -9.79 -2.18 -5.40
C GLY A 369 -9.74 -1.19 -4.24
N LEU A 370 -8.78 -0.25 -4.24
CA LEU A 370 -8.77 0.89 -3.31
C LEU A 370 -9.31 2.15 -3.99
N GLY A 371 -9.71 3.13 -3.17
CA GLY A 371 -10.10 4.46 -3.64
C GLY A 371 -8.91 5.39 -3.87
N GLU A 372 -9.18 6.70 -3.89
CA GLU A 372 -8.16 7.74 -4.07
C GLU A 372 -7.21 7.91 -2.88
N SER A 373 -7.62 7.44 -1.69
CA SER A 373 -6.77 7.48 -0.51
C SER A 373 -7.06 6.34 0.46
N VAL A 374 -6.13 6.13 1.39
CA VAL A 374 -6.25 5.15 2.46
C VAL A 374 -5.62 5.66 3.76
N PRO A 375 -6.26 5.44 4.92
CA PRO A 375 -5.65 5.72 6.22
C PRO A 375 -4.47 4.76 6.51
N VAL A 376 -3.35 5.33 6.95
CA VAL A 376 -2.13 4.60 7.29
C VAL A 376 -1.66 4.94 8.69
N MET A 377 -1.17 3.95 9.44
CA MET A 377 -0.58 4.17 10.76
C MET A 377 0.90 4.52 10.64
N VAL A 378 1.27 5.74 11.04
CA VAL A 378 2.65 6.24 11.00
C VAL A 378 3.22 6.33 12.41
N TYR A 379 4.25 5.52 12.67
CA TYR A 379 4.97 5.39 13.95
C TYR A 379 6.49 5.33 13.74
N SER A 380 6.98 6.07 12.76
CA SER A 380 8.38 6.08 12.34
C SER A 380 8.93 7.50 12.35
N ARG A 381 10.26 7.61 12.40
CA ARG A 381 11.01 8.86 12.18
C ARG A 381 11.57 8.99 10.76
N HIS A 382 11.41 7.94 9.95
CA HIS A 382 11.97 7.81 8.61
C HIS A 382 10.92 8.17 7.58
N ALA A 383 11.00 9.40 7.06
CA ALA A 383 10.24 9.83 5.89
C ALA A 383 10.99 9.47 4.61
N PHE A 384 10.29 8.96 3.60
CA PHE A 384 10.88 8.55 2.33
C PHE A 384 10.46 9.50 1.21
N LEU A 385 11.38 9.75 0.29
CA LEU A 385 11.14 10.52 -0.92
C LEU A 385 11.31 9.60 -2.12
N ALA A 386 10.43 9.79 -3.10
CA ALA A 386 10.44 9.06 -4.34
C ALA A 386 10.31 10.05 -5.49
N ASN A 387 11.20 9.87 -6.47
CA ASN A 387 11.20 10.53 -7.77
C ASN A 387 11.46 9.46 -8.83
N PRO A 388 11.08 9.71 -10.10
CA PRO A 388 11.42 8.83 -11.21
C PRO A 388 12.90 8.42 -11.18
N PRO A 389 13.22 7.11 -11.34
CA PRO A 389 12.36 6.03 -11.82
C PRO A 389 11.48 5.34 -10.76
N VAL A 390 11.55 5.76 -9.49
CA VAL A 390 10.72 5.21 -8.41
C VAL A 390 9.31 5.77 -8.52
N LYS A 391 8.32 4.89 -8.47
CA LYS A 391 6.91 5.28 -8.39
C LYS A 391 6.49 5.35 -6.93
N ALA A 392 5.91 6.48 -6.52
CA ALA A 392 5.21 6.56 -5.24
C ALA A 392 3.78 6.07 -5.46
N VAL A 393 3.49 4.86 -4.98
CA VAL A 393 2.15 4.27 -5.07
C VAL A 393 1.21 4.95 -4.08
N ALA A 394 1.75 5.32 -2.92
CA ALA A 394 1.02 6.06 -1.90
C ALA A 394 1.88 7.21 -1.39
N ARG A 395 1.37 8.44 -1.44
CA ARG A 395 2.00 9.63 -0.86
C ARG A 395 1.16 10.16 0.29
N LEU A 396 1.80 10.60 1.37
CA LEU A 396 1.08 11.29 2.41
C LEU A 396 0.57 12.62 1.88
N ALA A 397 -0.69 12.95 2.18
CA ALA A 397 -1.28 14.24 1.85
C ALA A 397 -0.46 15.39 2.47
N ASP A 398 -0.73 16.62 2.05
CA ASP A 398 -0.10 17.82 2.61
C ASP A 398 -1.09 18.67 3.41
N GLY A 399 -0.62 19.79 3.94
CA GLY A 399 -1.46 20.76 4.65
C GLY A 399 -2.21 20.16 5.83
N ASN A 400 -3.51 20.45 5.91
CA ASN A 400 -4.38 19.97 6.99
C ASN A 400 -4.87 18.53 6.77
N ASP A 401 -4.87 18.05 5.52
CA ASP A 401 -5.50 16.79 5.13
C ASP A 401 -4.64 15.56 5.45
N ILE A 402 -3.34 15.76 5.74
CA ILE A 402 -2.43 14.69 6.15
C ILE A 402 -2.84 14.01 7.46
N ARG A 403 -3.42 14.74 8.43
CA ARG A 403 -3.75 14.19 9.75
C ARG A 403 -5.21 13.80 9.84
N LEU A 404 -5.49 12.50 9.94
CA LEU A 404 -6.83 11.99 10.20
C LEU A 404 -7.10 11.84 11.70
N SER A 405 -6.13 11.31 12.45
CA SER A 405 -6.29 11.06 13.89
C SER A 405 -4.95 11.06 14.63
N GLY A 406 -4.99 11.43 15.91
CA GLY A 406 -3.83 11.38 16.80
C GLY A 406 -2.98 12.66 16.82
N LEU A 407 -1.84 12.58 17.49
CA LEU A 407 -0.95 13.72 17.76
C LEU A 407 0.05 13.93 16.62
N LEU A 408 -0.26 14.85 15.71
CA LEU A 408 0.69 15.33 14.70
C LEU A 408 1.09 16.79 14.97
N TRP A 409 2.32 16.98 15.45
CA TRP A 409 2.91 18.30 15.62
C TRP A 409 3.06 19.05 14.28
N PRO A 410 2.93 20.38 14.24
CA PRO A 410 3.13 21.18 13.02
C PRO A 410 4.48 20.91 12.32
N GLU A 411 5.55 20.73 13.09
CA GLU A 411 6.89 20.45 12.62
C GLU A 411 6.97 19.11 11.88
N ALA A 412 6.29 18.10 12.43
CA ALA A 412 6.17 16.80 11.78
C ALA A 412 5.23 16.85 10.57
N ARG A 413 4.13 17.61 10.64
CA ARG A 413 3.22 17.80 9.51
C ARG A 413 3.96 18.34 8.28
N GLU A 414 4.77 19.38 8.46
CA GLU A 414 5.60 19.93 7.38
C GLU A 414 6.63 18.92 6.87
N ARG A 415 7.28 18.19 7.79
CA ARG A 415 8.26 17.17 7.44
C ARG A 415 7.69 16.04 6.58
N TRP A 416 6.49 15.56 6.91
CA TRP A 416 5.88 14.37 6.32
C TRP A 416 5.00 14.65 5.09
N ALA A 417 4.63 15.91 4.86
CA ALA A 417 3.87 16.33 3.68
C ALA A 417 4.51 15.85 2.36
N ASN A 418 3.71 15.30 1.45
CA ASN A 418 4.11 14.82 0.12
C ASN A 418 5.18 13.70 0.11
N THR A 419 5.55 13.16 1.27
CA THR A 419 6.50 12.04 1.37
C THR A 419 5.85 10.75 0.89
N ALA A 420 6.65 9.84 0.35
CA ALA A 420 6.18 8.55 -0.12
C ALA A 420 6.00 7.60 1.08
N TRP A 421 4.80 7.04 1.22
CA TRP A 421 4.51 6.01 2.21
C TRP A 421 4.62 4.59 1.63
N ALA A 422 4.20 4.39 0.37
CA ALA A 422 4.43 3.17 -0.38
C ALA A 422 5.10 3.48 -1.71
N THR A 423 6.14 2.72 -2.07
CA THR A 423 6.87 2.90 -3.33
C THR A 423 7.05 1.58 -4.05
N ARG A 424 7.19 1.66 -5.38
CA ARG A 424 7.60 0.54 -6.22
C ARG A 424 8.69 0.99 -7.19
N GLU A 425 9.72 0.16 -7.30
CA GLU A 425 10.84 0.37 -8.20
C GLU A 425 11.15 -0.92 -8.96
N SER A 426 11.40 -0.81 -10.27
CA SER A 426 11.90 -1.94 -11.07
C SER A 426 13.40 -2.10 -10.87
N LYS A 427 13.88 -3.34 -10.72
CA LYS A 427 15.31 -3.63 -10.56
C LYS A 427 15.66 -4.92 -11.29
N GLY A 428 16.42 -4.81 -12.38
CA GLY A 428 16.63 -5.95 -13.30
C GLY A 428 15.29 -6.46 -13.81
N GLU A 429 15.09 -7.77 -13.75
CA GLU A 429 13.80 -8.40 -14.09
C GLU A 429 12.82 -8.44 -12.90
N GLY A 430 13.24 -8.03 -11.70
CA GLY A 430 12.40 -8.00 -10.50
C GLY A 430 12.02 -6.59 -10.06
N GLN A 431 11.67 -6.49 -8.78
CA GLN A 431 11.20 -5.23 -8.19
C GLN A 431 11.42 -5.13 -6.68
N ILE A 432 11.45 -3.89 -6.23
CA ILE A 432 11.55 -3.51 -4.82
C ILE A 432 10.28 -2.72 -4.48
N ILE A 433 9.58 -3.15 -3.44
CA ILE A 433 8.38 -2.51 -2.91
C ILE A 433 8.67 -2.12 -1.47
N LEU A 434 8.54 -0.84 -1.15
CA LEU A 434 8.85 -0.32 0.19
C LEU A 434 7.61 0.30 0.81
N PHE A 435 7.32 -0.07 2.04
CA PHE A 435 6.36 0.60 2.91
C PHE A 435 7.10 1.33 4.04
N ALA A 436 6.76 2.59 4.29
CA ALA A 436 7.41 3.42 5.29
C ALA A 436 7.15 2.94 6.73
N THR A 437 5.99 2.32 6.95
CA THR A 437 5.60 1.61 8.18
C THR A 437 4.90 0.30 7.82
N ASN A 438 4.56 -0.53 8.81
CA ASN A 438 3.83 -1.76 8.54
C ASN A 438 2.40 -1.45 8.03
N PRO A 439 2.04 -1.87 6.81
CA PRO A 439 0.70 -1.65 6.24
C PRO A 439 -0.42 -2.41 6.95
N HIS A 440 -0.08 -3.47 7.70
CA HIS A 440 -1.02 -4.29 8.47
C HIS A 440 -0.69 -4.25 9.97
N MET A 441 -0.42 -3.04 10.48
CA MET A 441 -0.02 -2.82 11.87
C MET A 441 -0.93 -3.58 12.86
N ARG A 442 -0.32 -4.50 13.64
CA ARG A 442 -0.95 -5.36 14.66
C ARG A 442 -2.16 -6.16 14.18
N ALA A 443 -2.22 -6.50 12.90
CA ALA A 443 -3.37 -7.13 12.28
C ALA A 443 -4.70 -6.38 12.46
N TYR A 444 -4.61 -5.04 12.59
CA TYR A 444 -5.75 -4.16 12.86
C TYR A 444 -6.09 -3.24 11.68
N PHE A 445 -5.09 -2.86 10.89
CA PHE A 445 -5.26 -1.98 9.74
C PHE A 445 -5.61 -2.78 8.49
N PHE A 446 -6.90 -3.00 8.25
CA PHE A 446 -7.42 -3.71 7.08
C PHE A 446 -7.41 -2.86 5.81
N GLY A 447 -7.60 -1.54 5.95
CA GLY A 447 -7.60 -0.60 4.82
C GLY A 447 -6.26 -0.58 4.09
N SER A 448 -5.20 -0.22 4.81
CA SER A 448 -3.85 -0.15 4.24
C SER A 448 -3.21 -1.51 3.96
N ARG A 449 -3.67 -2.59 4.60
CA ARG A 449 -3.24 -3.96 4.29
C ARG A 449 -3.47 -4.30 2.82
N GLN A 450 -4.54 -3.84 2.19
CA GLN A 450 -4.85 -4.20 0.82
C GLN A 450 -3.68 -3.91 -0.15
N LEU A 451 -2.89 -2.85 0.09
CA LEU A 451 -1.72 -2.53 -0.72
C LEU A 451 -0.63 -3.62 -0.67
N ILE A 452 -0.38 -4.22 0.50
CA ILE A 452 0.59 -5.33 0.60
C ILE A 452 0.04 -6.64 0.06
N VAL A 453 -1.28 -6.87 0.17
CA VAL A 453 -1.93 -8.02 -0.47
C VAL A 453 -1.86 -7.91 -1.99
N ASN A 454 -2.07 -6.71 -2.54
CA ASN A 454 -1.86 -6.47 -3.96
C ASN A 454 -0.41 -6.70 -4.38
N ALA A 455 0.57 -6.24 -3.59
CA ALA A 455 1.98 -6.53 -3.81
C ALA A 455 2.28 -8.04 -3.84
N LEU A 456 1.60 -8.83 -3.02
CA LEU A 456 1.75 -10.29 -2.96
C LEU A 456 1.12 -11.01 -4.15
N LEU A 457 -0.14 -10.69 -4.48
CA LEU A 457 -0.93 -11.46 -5.43
C LEU A 457 -0.77 -10.98 -6.88
N TYR A 458 -0.62 -9.67 -7.11
CA TYR A 458 -0.40 -9.10 -8.44
C TYR A 458 1.08 -8.90 -8.76
N GLY A 459 1.90 -8.60 -7.76
CA GLY A 459 3.30 -8.21 -7.93
C GLY A 459 4.12 -9.12 -8.83
N PRO A 460 4.15 -10.45 -8.60
CA PRO A 460 4.91 -11.40 -9.42
C PRO A 460 4.57 -11.37 -10.92
N GLY A 461 3.32 -11.09 -11.30
CA GLY A 461 2.90 -11.04 -12.71
C GLY A 461 2.86 -9.63 -13.32
N MET A 462 2.77 -8.58 -12.49
CA MET A 462 2.62 -7.19 -12.94
C MET A 462 3.93 -6.41 -12.98
N GLY A 463 4.86 -6.72 -12.08
CA GLY A 463 6.04 -5.88 -11.86
C GLY A 463 7.37 -6.64 -11.81
N ALA A 464 7.35 -7.96 -11.98
CA ALA A 464 8.52 -8.80 -12.02
C ALA A 464 8.38 -9.90 -13.09
N ARG A 465 9.48 -10.57 -13.43
CA ARG A 465 9.53 -11.75 -14.29
C ARG A 465 10.44 -12.79 -13.63
N PHE A 466 9.84 -13.69 -12.87
CA PHE A 466 10.59 -14.73 -12.18
C PHE A 466 10.65 -16.02 -13.02
N GLU A 467 11.85 -16.49 -13.30
CA GLU A 467 12.14 -17.79 -13.93
C GLU A 467 12.77 -18.71 -12.87
N GLY A 468 11.96 -19.23 -11.94
CA GLY A 468 12.43 -20.21 -10.96
C GLY A 468 12.84 -21.53 -11.63
N PRO A 469 13.57 -22.42 -10.93
CA PRO A 469 13.84 -23.75 -11.44
C PRO A 469 12.51 -24.51 -11.63
N TYR A 470 12.31 -25.00 -12.86
CA TYR A 470 11.11 -25.72 -13.30
C TYR A 470 10.82 -26.98 -12.49
#